data_AF-A0A2J4RA15-F1
#
_entry.id   AF-A0A2J4RA15-F1
#
_cell.length_a   1.000
_cell.length_b   1.000
_cell.length_c   1.000
_cell.angle_alpha   90.00
_cell.angle_beta   90.00
_cell.angle_gamma   90.00
#
_symmetry.space_group_name_H-M   'P 1'
#
loop_
_entity.id
_entity.type
_entity.pdbx_description
1 polymer ?
#
loop_
_entity_poly.entity_id
_entity_poly.type
_entity_poly.pdbx_seq_one_letter_code
_entity_poly.pdbx_strand_id
1 'polypeptide(L)'
;GLWVVPAEKSKTNKIIRRPIFSVADDLLKKAEMTYGDILFPGEDLKSPITISAANKFLRRIKDSLGFGDFTSHDFRRTLATRLSEEGVAPHVIEKMLGHELGGVLSVYNKHDWIAEQKDAYDLYAEKIFWHIRKISG
;
A
#
# COMPACT_ATOMS: atom_id res chain seq x y z
N GLY A 1 10.33 -9.67 -0.03
CA GLY A 1 10.90 -9.27 -1.33
C GLY A 1 10.97 -7.75 -1.46
N LEU A 2 11.39 -7.22 -2.62
CA LEU A 2 11.38 -5.77 -2.92
C LEU A 2 10.59 -5.54 -4.21
N TRP A 3 9.55 -4.71 -4.14
CA TRP A 3 8.82 -4.23 -5.30
C TRP A 3 9.47 -2.94 -5.83
N VAL A 4 9.71 -2.89 -7.14
CA VAL A 4 10.38 -1.77 -7.81
C VAL A 4 9.55 -1.30 -8.99
N VAL A 5 9.25 0.00 -9.04
CA VAL A 5 8.70 0.66 -10.22
C VAL A 5 9.84 1.40 -10.92
N PRO A 6 10.14 1.05 -12.18
CA PRO A 6 11.14 1.76 -12.97
C PRO A 6 10.77 3.24 -13.16
N ALA A 7 11.79 4.09 -13.35
CA ALA A 7 11.61 5.54 -13.44
C ALA A 7 10.65 5.92 -14.59
N GLU A 8 10.78 5.26 -15.73
CA GLU A 8 9.98 5.45 -16.94
C GLU A 8 8.48 5.12 -16.76
N LYS A 9 8.13 4.35 -15.72
CA LYS A 9 6.73 4.04 -15.36
C LYS A 9 6.21 4.89 -14.20
N SER A 10 7.04 5.75 -13.62
CA SER A 10 6.68 6.63 -12.51
C SER A 10 6.28 8.02 -13.01
N LYS A 11 5.34 8.68 -12.31
CA LYS A 11 4.91 10.05 -12.66
C LYS A 11 6.01 11.10 -12.47
N THR A 12 6.98 10.83 -11.60
CA THR A 12 8.04 11.76 -11.22
C THR A 12 9.38 11.45 -11.89
N ASN A 13 9.42 10.46 -12.79
CA ASN A 13 10.63 9.92 -13.41
C ASN A 13 11.70 9.50 -12.38
N LYS A 14 11.27 8.93 -11.25
CA LYS A 14 12.12 8.42 -10.17
C LYS A 14 11.77 6.97 -9.89
N ILE A 15 12.80 6.16 -9.61
CA ILE A 15 12.60 4.77 -9.19
C ILE A 15 11.85 4.75 -7.86
N ILE A 16 10.78 3.97 -7.77
CA ILE A 16 10.04 3.74 -6.52
C ILE A 16 10.39 2.36 -6.00
N ARG A 17 10.77 2.27 -4.73
CA ARG A 17 11.07 1.01 -4.05
C ARG A 17 10.14 0.83 -2.86
N ARG A 18 9.52 -0.35 -2.74
CA ARG A 18 8.71 -0.73 -1.58
C ARG A 18 9.05 -2.14 -1.13
N PRO A 19 9.25 -2.38 0.17
CA PRO A 19 9.37 -3.75 0.66
C PRO A 19 8.04 -4.50 0.45
N ILE A 20 8.15 -5.77 0.05
CA ILE A 20 7.04 -6.72 0.12
C ILE A 20 7.09 -7.32 1.52
N PHE A 21 6.08 -6.99 2.32
CA PHE A 21 5.88 -7.46 3.69
C PHE A 21 5.14 -8.80 3.71
N SER A 22 5.13 -9.48 4.85
CA SER A 22 4.84 -10.92 4.96
C SER A 22 3.45 -11.27 4.41
N VAL A 23 2.44 -10.52 4.84
CA VAL A 23 1.04 -10.75 4.44
C VAL A 23 0.82 -10.43 2.96
N ALA A 24 1.47 -9.39 2.43
CA ALA A 24 1.39 -9.07 1.01
C ALA A 24 2.07 -10.14 0.15
N ASP A 25 3.18 -10.71 0.59
CA ASP A 25 3.90 -11.76 -0.13
C ASP A 25 3.00 -12.97 -0.42
N ASP A 26 2.23 -13.40 0.57
CA ASP A 26 1.26 -14.50 0.42
C ASP A 26 0.12 -14.18 -0.55
N LEU A 27 -0.39 -12.94 -0.53
CA LEU A 27 -1.44 -12.49 -1.44
C LEU A 27 -0.92 -12.37 -2.88
N LEU A 28 0.29 -11.85 -3.05
CA LEU A 28 0.93 -11.69 -4.35
C LEU A 28 1.21 -13.05 -4.99
N LYS A 29 1.80 -14.00 -4.24
CA LYS A 29 2.02 -15.36 -4.76
C LYS A 29 0.74 -16.04 -5.22
N LYS A 30 -0.36 -15.89 -4.48
CA LYS A 30 -1.67 -16.42 -4.89
C LYS A 30 -2.15 -15.75 -6.18
N ALA A 31 -2.00 -14.44 -6.31
CA ALA A 31 -2.37 -13.72 -7.52
C ALA A 31 -1.51 -14.15 -8.72
N GLU A 32 -0.19 -14.26 -8.54
CA GLU A 32 0.76 -14.74 -9.57
C GLU A 32 0.40 -16.16 -10.03
N MET A 33 0.12 -17.08 -9.11
CA MET A 33 -0.30 -18.45 -9.44
C MET A 33 -1.63 -18.49 -10.20
N THR A 34 -2.52 -17.53 -9.97
CA THR A 34 -3.86 -17.50 -10.56
C THR A 34 -3.88 -16.81 -11.92
N TYR A 35 -3.14 -15.71 -12.06
CA TYR A 35 -3.24 -14.79 -13.19
C TYR A 35 -1.94 -14.63 -14.00
N GLY A 36 -0.82 -15.20 -13.52
CA GLY A 36 0.49 -15.05 -14.16
C GLY A 36 1.04 -13.64 -14.03
N ASP A 37 1.41 -13.04 -15.17
CA ASP A 37 2.14 -11.76 -15.23
C ASP A 37 1.31 -10.53 -14.83
N ILE A 38 -0.02 -10.66 -14.73
CA ILE A 38 -0.93 -9.57 -14.39
C ILE A 38 -1.61 -9.88 -13.07
N LEU A 39 -1.15 -9.23 -12.00
CA LEU A 39 -1.66 -9.46 -10.64
C LEU A 39 -3.14 -9.10 -10.46
N PHE A 40 -3.63 -8.10 -11.19
CA PHE A 40 -5.00 -7.60 -11.09
C PHE A 40 -5.60 -7.44 -12.50
N PRO A 41 -6.09 -8.53 -13.11
CA PRO A 41 -6.67 -8.47 -14.44
C PRO A 41 -8.01 -7.73 -14.47
N GLY A 42 -8.32 -7.13 -15.62
CA GLY A 42 -9.63 -6.55 -15.91
C GLY A 42 -10.61 -7.58 -16.47
N GLU A 43 -11.48 -7.13 -17.37
CA GLU A 43 -12.37 -8.03 -18.14
C GLU A 43 -11.57 -8.98 -19.04
N ASP A 44 -10.51 -8.47 -19.67
CA ASP A 44 -9.50 -9.26 -20.35
C ASP A 44 -8.40 -9.66 -19.35
N LEU A 45 -8.18 -10.97 -19.19
CA LEU A 45 -7.16 -11.53 -18.31
C LEU A 45 -5.73 -11.16 -18.71
N LYS A 46 -5.52 -10.72 -19.97
CA LYS A 46 -4.23 -10.26 -20.49
C LYS A 46 -4.02 -8.75 -20.33
N SER A 47 -4.95 -8.05 -19.68
CA SER A 47 -4.90 -6.61 -19.49
C SER A 47 -5.12 -6.22 -18.03
N PRO A 48 -4.33 -5.27 -17.47
CA PRO A 48 -4.54 -4.82 -16.10
C PRO A 48 -5.88 -4.09 -15.93
N ILE A 49 -6.46 -4.18 -14.74
CA ILE A 49 -7.68 -3.44 -14.38
C ILE A 49 -7.48 -1.93 -14.55
N THR A 50 -8.51 -1.23 -15.04
CA THR A 50 -8.49 0.24 -15.13
C THR A 50 -8.73 0.89 -13.77
N ILE A 51 -8.28 2.14 -13.60
CA ILE A 51 -8.56 2.94 -12.39
C ILE A 51 -10.08 3.08 -12.16
N SER A 52 -10.85 3.26 -13.23
CA SER A 52 -12.32 3.36 -13.16
C SER A 52 -12.95 2.06 -12.63
N ALA A 53 -12.49 0.91 -13.09
CA ALA A 53 -12.95 -0.39 -12.62
C ALA A 53 -12.57 -0.63 -11.14
N ALA A 54 -11.36 -0.28 -10.72
CA ALA A 54 -10.95 -0.34 -9.32
C ALA A 54 -11.80 0.56 -8.42
N ASN A 55 -12.10 1.80 -8.85
CA ASN A 55 -12.98 2.71 -8.11
C ASN A 55 -14.43 2.19 -8.04
N LYS A 56 -14.93 1.56 -9.11
CA LYS A 56 -16.25 0.91 -9.13
C LYS A 56 -16.31 -0.27 -8.16
N PHE A 57 -15.23 -1.05 -8.08
CA PHE A 57 -15.13 -2.13 -7.11
C PHE A 57 -15.17 -1.61 -5.67
N LEU A 58 -14.39 -0.56 -5.36
CA LEU A 58 -14.41 0.08 -4.04
C LEU A 58 -15.81 0.62 -3.67
N ARG A 59 -16.49 1.27 -4.62
CA ARG A 59 -17.86 1.77 -4.41
C ARG A 59 -18.83 0.64 -4.05
N ARG A 60 -18.76 -0.51 -4.73
CA ARG A 60 -19.61 -1.67 -4.41
C ARG A 60 -19.38 -2.18 -2.99
N ILE A 61 -18.13 -2.23 -2.54
CA ILE A 61 -17.79 -2.59 -1.16
C ILE A 61 -18.40 -1.56 -0.20
N LYS A 62 -18.19 -0.27 -0.45
CA LYS A 62 -18.74 0.82 0.38
C LYS A 62 -20.27 0.69 0.51
N ASP A 63 -20.97 0.51 -0.60
CA ASP A 63 -22.43 0.39 -0.64
C ASP A 63 -22.93 -0.82 0.19
N SER A 64 -22.15 -1.90 0.25
CA SER A 64 -22.48 -3.10 1.05
C SER A 64 -22.20 -2.97 2.55
N LEU A 65 -21.26 -2.12 2.96
CA LEU A 65 -20.81 -2.02 4.35
C LEU A 65 -21.70 -1.12 5.21
N GLY A 66 -22.51 -0.24 4.60
CA GLY A 66 -23.31 0.75 5.32
C GLY A 66 -22.46 1.75 6.13
N PHE A 67 -21.15 1.80 5.87
CA PHE A 67 -20.21 2.74 6.47
C PHE A 67 -20.16 4.02 5.65
N GLY A 68 -19.79 5.14 6.27
CA GLY A 68 -19.79 6.48 5.66
C GLY A 68 -18.96 6.61 4.38
N ASP A 69 -18.92 7.81 3.80
CA ASP A 69 -18.16 8.05 2.56
C ASP A 69 -16.65 7.93 2.78
N PHE A 70 -15.98 7.15 1.93
CA PHE A 70 -14.52 7.04 1.89
C PHE A 70 -14.04 6.65 0.50
N THR A 71 -12.78 7.01 0.23
CA THR A 71 -12.09 6.80 -1.04
C THR A 71 -10.83 5.94 -0.86
N SER A 72 -10.19 5.56 -1.96
CA SER A 72 -8.92 4.84 -1.91
C SER A 72 -7.81 5.65 -1.22
N HIS A 73 -7.89 6.98 -1.24
CA HIS A 73 -6.94 7.84 -0.57
C HIS A 73 -7.08 7.81 0.96
N ASP A 74 -8.28 7.54 1.48
CA ASP A 74 -8.51 7.45 2.92
C ASP A 74 -7.85 6.21 3.54
N PHE A 75 -7.61 5.14 2.78
CA PHE A 75 -6.75 4.03 3.23
C PHE A 75 -5.33 4.50 3.52
N ARG A 76 -4.78 5.40 2.69
CA ARG A 76 -3.42 5.94 2.88
C ARG A 76 -3.34 6.86 4.09
N ARG A 77 -4.33 7.72 4.26
CA ARG A 77 -4.45 8.58 5.45
C ARG A 77 -4.58 7.75 6.72
N THR A 78 -5.44 6.73 6.69
CA THR A 78 -5.64 5.82 7.82
C THR A 78 -4.35 5.09 8.17
N LEU A 79 -3.64 4.53 7.19
CA LEU A 79 -2.34 3.89 7.40
C LEU A 79 -1.35 4.84 8.08
N ALA A 80 -1.23 6.09 7.60
CA ALA A 80 -0.31 7.07 8.16
C ALA A 80 -0.66 7.41 9.62
N THR A 81 -1.93 7.72 9.91
CA THR A 81 -2.39 8.03 11.26
C THR A 81 -2.17 6.85 12.21
N ARG A 82 -2.58 5.64 11.82
CA ARG A 82 -2.45 4.45 12.68
C ARG A 82 -1.00 4.10 12.97
N LEU A 83 -0.12 4.17 11.98
CA LEU A 83 1.30 3.90 12.21
C LEU A 83 1.98 4.99 13.04
N SER A 84 1.54 6.24 12.91
CA SER A 84 2.01 7.31 13.79
C SER A 84 1.57 7.09 15.23
N GLU A 85 0.35 6.62 15.48
CA GLU A 85 -0.14 6.26 16.82
C GLU A 85 0.68 5.13 17.46
N GLU A 86 1.22 4.22 16.65
CA GLU A 86 2.11 3.13 17.09
C GLU A 86 3.59 3.56 17.19
N GLY A 87 3.91 4.84 16.97
CA GLY A 87 5.26 5.37 17.14
C GLY A 87 6.20 5.17 15.96
N VAL A 88 5.70 4.78 14.78
CA VAL A 88 6.54 4.72 13.57
C VAL A 88 7.05 6.12 13.23
N ALA A 89 8.34 6.23 12.93
CA ALA A 89 8.99 7.52 12.71
C ALA A 89 8.33 8.26 11.53
N PRO A 90 8.04 9.58 11.66
CA PRO A 90 7.35 10.34 10.62
C PRO A 90 8.01 10.28 9.24
N HIS A 91 9.34 10.32 9.19
CA HIS A 91 10.06 10.24 7.92
C HIS A 91 9.93 8.88 7.23
N VAL A 92 9.72 7.78 7.97
CA VAL A 92 9.42 6.46 7.40
C VAL A 92 8.01 6.49 6.81
N ILE A 93 7.03 7.04 7.53
CA ILE A 93 5.65 7.19 7.04
C ILE A 93 5.61 8.05 5.77
N GLU A 94 6.28 9.20 5.75
CA GLU A 94 6.37 10.07 4.56
C GLU A 94 6.96 9.30 3.36
N LYS A 95 8.01 8.49 3.60
CA LYS A 95 8.56 7.61 2.57
C LYS A 95 7.55 6.57 2.12
N MET A 96 6.81 5.90 2.99
CA MET A 96 5.73 4.94 2.63
C MET A 96 4.65 5.61 1.78
N LEU A 97 4.33 6.87 2.07
CA LEU A 97 3.42 7.69 1.28
C LEU A 97 4.06 8.16 -0.04
N GLY A 98 5.36 7.99 -0.23
CA GLY A 98 6.03 8.45 -1.46
C GLY A 98 6.08 9.97 -1.55
N HIS A 99 6.03 10.64 -0.40
CA HIS A 99 6.28 12.06 -0.29
C HIS A 99 7.79 12.31 -0.30
N GLU A 100 8.19 13.48 -0.81
CA GLU A 100 9.54 13.95 -0.64
C GLU A 100 9.69 14.53 0.77
N LEU A 101 10.79 14.19 1.44
CA LEU A 101 11.12 14.83 2.71
C LEU A 101 11.37 16.32 2.44
N GLY A 102 10.86 17.20 3.30
CA GLY A 102 11.03 18.65 3.16
C GLY A 102 12.36 19.15 3.71
N GLY A 103 12.79 20.33 3.24
CA GLY A 103 13.88 21.11 3.84
C GLY A 103 15.23 20.39 3.90
N VAL A 104 15.97 20.61 4.98
CA VAL A 104 17.33 20.08 5.18
C VAL A 104 17.37 18.55 5.16
N LEU A 105 16.30 17.88 5.62
CA LEU A 105 16.20 16.42 5.58
C LEU A 105 16.30 15.87 4.15
N SER A 106 15.79 16.58 3.15
CA SER A 106 15.87 16.15 1.74
C SER A 106 17.31 16.09 1.20
N VAL A 107 18.18 16.95 1.72
CA VAL A 107 19.57 17.08 1.26
C VAL A 107 20.43 15.94 1.81
N TYR A 108 20.21 15.60 3.08
CA TYR A 108 21.05 14.64 3.82
C TYR A 108 20.45 13.23 3.92
N ASN A 109 19.12 13.09 3.92
CA ASN A 109 18.45 11.81 4.11
C ASN A 109 18.00 11.20 2.76
N LYS A 110 18.98 10.57 2.08
CA LYS A 110 18.77 9.79 0.85
C LYS A 110 18.39 8.33 1.13
N HIS A 111 18.25 7.95 2.40
CA HIS A 111 17.90 6.59 2.77
C HIS A 111 16.44 6.31 2.43
N ASP A 112 16.19 5.15 1.79
CA ASP A 112 14.84 4.68 1.49
C ASP A 112 14.14 4.00 2.68
N TRP A 113 14.81 3.76 3.82
CA TRP A 113 14.22 3.14 5.03
C TRP A 113 13.45 1.83 4.74
N ILE A 114 13.98 0.98 3.86
CA ILE A 114 13.24 -0.19 3.35
C ILE A 114 12.94 -1.21 4.46
N ALA A 115 13.84 -1.40 5.42
CA ALA A 115 13.62 -2.31 6.55
C ALA A 115 12.51 -1.77 7.46
N GLU A 116 12.58 -0.49 7.82
CA GLU A 116 11.62 0.18 8.68
C GLU A 116 10.25 0.30 8.01
N GLN A 117 10.21 0.55 6.70
CA GLN A 117 8.98 0.48 5.92
C GLN A 117 8.36 -0.93 6.02
N LYS A 118 9.18 -1.99 5.93
CA LYS A 118 8.69 -3.38 5.99
C LYS A 118 8.09 -3.66 7.37
N ASP A 119 8.81 -3.32 8.42
CA ASP A 119 8.36 -3.53 9.81
C ASP A 119 7.06 -2.75 10.08
N ALA A 120 6.96 -1.52 9.57
CA ALA A 120 5.75 -0.72 9.65
C ALA A 120 4.57 -1.35 8.88
N TYR A 121 4.79 -1.91 7.68
CA TYR A 121 3.72 -2.61 6.96
C TYR A 121 3.27 -3.89 7.67
N ASP A 122 4.21 -4.68 8.20
CA ASP A 122 3.89 -5.89 8.97
C ASP A 122 3.08 -5.52 10.23
N LEU A 123 3.49 -4.48 10.98
CA LEU A 123 2.75 -3.95 12.12
C LEU A 123 1.32 -3.50 11.73
N TYR A 124 1.16 -2.77 10.63
CA TYR A 124 -0.15 -2.34 10.17
C TYR A 124 -1.07 -3.53 9.86
N ALA A 125 -0.52 -4.56 9.21
CA ALA A 125 -1.25 -5.78 8.89
C ALA A 125 -1.67 -6.53 10.16
N GLU A 126 -0.77 -6.67 11.14
CA GLU A 126 -1.08 -7.27 12.44
C GLU A 126 -2.23 -6.55 13.15
N LYS A 127 -2.25 -5.21 13.13
CA LYS A 127 -3.32 -4.40 13.72
C LYS A 127 -4.65 -4.62 13.02
N ILE A 128 -4.67 -4.68 11.68
CA ILE A 128 -5.88 -5.03 10.92
C ILE A 128 -6.41 -6.40 11.36
N PHE A 129 -5.54 -7.42 11.40
CA PHE A 129 -5.98 -8.77 11.80
C PHE A 129 -6.40 -8.84 13.27
N TRP A 130 -5.78 -8.05 14.15
CA TRP A 130 -6.23 -7.92 15.52
C TRP A 130 -7.66 -7.38 15.60
N HIS A 131 -7.99 -6.34 14.85
CA HIS A 131 -9.37 -5.82 14.77
C HIS A 131 -10.34 -6.86 14.21
N ILE A 132 -9.96 -7.59 13.16
CA ILE A 132 -10.79 -8.65 12.59
C ILE A 132 -11.08 -9.71 13.65
N ARG A 133 -10.06 -10.24 14.35
CA ARG A 133 -10.26 -11.22 15.42
C ARG A 133 -11.17 -10.73 16.54
N LYS A 134 -11.06 -9.45 16.91
CA LYS A 134 -11.92 -8.85 17.94
C LYS A 134 -13.39 -8.76 17.52
N ILE A 135 -13.66 -8.59 16.22
CA ILE A 135 -15.02 -8.50 15.68
C ILE A 135 -15.59 -9.90 15.39
N SER A 136 -14.74 -10.84 14.97
CA SER A 136 -15.18 -12.18 14.53
C SER A 136 -15.47 -13.18 15.65
N GLY A 137 -15.08 -12.89 16.90
CA GLY A 137 -15.27 -13.80 18.04
C GLY A 137 -14.18 -14.85 18.14
#